data_AF-A0A7V9SLA6-F1
#
_entry.id   AF-A0A7V9SLA6-F1
#
_cell.length_a   1.000
_cell.length_b   1.000
_cell.length_c   1.000
_cell.angle_alpha   90.00
_cell.angle_beta   90.00
_cell.angle_gamma   90.00
#
_symmetry.space_group_name_H-M   'P 1'
#
loop_
_entity.id
_entity.type
_entity.pdbx_description
1 polymer ?
#
loop_
_entity_poly.entity_id
_entity_poly.type
_entity_poly.pdbx_seq_one_letter_code
_entity_poly.pdbx_strand_id
1 'polypeptide(L)'
;NILRDFSELFSEGNTFTDKELRDAFKQIAEDRAYSLRDYFTKARFNPSGKKQVAPKTAMQRRYIEAIQARDLTFGIGPAGTGKSYLSVAMAVQALFAKQVSRIILTRPAVEAGEKLGFLPGDLQDKVDPYLRPLYDALFDLVDNERVTKMLEKRIIEIAPLAFMRGRAMPLDSLLMTPSGWRTMSEIEIGDEVTGSDGKPTEVLGVFPQGVKQVYRLTMTDGSSVVACAEHLWAVKTMEDKRRSKSWRILETRDMIGNFRRGHQYRYELPMLSAPVEFYSREVPIEPYSLGLLLGDGCITDQTSPSFCTSDAELVSSLEFALSDMNLNFRRKTKVDYVITNPLAGRGGNKFEVIRNPLTQALRELRLSGTRSSTKFVPEIYLYNSAEVRLALLQGLLDTDGGPVTQANRTCRIQYTTTSEQLKDNVIFLVRSLGGVAYCRGRKSEGRKPGSAAGKEIPYRNDAFVLDIRLPKTLEPFRSKRKADLYEKFGGGRPVRFIKNIELVGEEETQCISVAAFDSLYLTDDFILTHNTLADAFIILDEAQNTTSEQMKMFLTRIGFGSKTVVTGDITQIDLPRGQKSGLRQAQEVLQDLDGIEFVYFNDKDVVRHKLVQMIVKAYESYTNQQDSLDDTKKY
;
A
#
# COMPACT_ATOMS: atom_id res chain seq x y z
N ASN A 1 12.63 27.38 43.65
CA ASN A 1 11.35 27.40 42.89
C ASN A 1 10.17 26.73 43.58
N ILE A 2 10.36 25.91 44.62
CA ILE A 2 9.27 25.20 45.34
C ILE A 2 8.08 26.10 45.76
N LEU A 3 8.33 27.27 46.36
CA LEU A 3 7.25 28.19 46.77
C LEU A 3 6.50 28.81 45.59
N ARG A 4 7.20 29.01 44.47
CA ARG A 4 6.61 29.49 43.22
C ARG A 4 5.72 28.43 42.60
N ASP A 5 6.20 27.19 42.51
CA ASP A 5 5.41 26.05 42.04
C ASP A 5 4.15 25.83 42.88
N PHE A 6 4.29 25.93 44.21
CA PHE A 6 3.16 25.83 45.14
C PHE A 6 2.13 26.92 44.87
N SER A 7 2.58 28.18 44.72
CA SER A 7 1.71 29.31 44.42
C SER A 7 0.99 29.16 43.09
N GLU A 8 1.69 28.73 42.04
CA GLU A 8 1.11 28.51 40.71
C GLU A 8 0.07 27.37 40.73
N LEU A 9 0.42 26.19 41.27
CA LEU A 9 -0.51 25.07 41.36
C LEU A 9 -1.75 25.41 42.22
N PHE A 10 -1.57 26.17 43.31
CA PHE A 10 -2.67 26.63 44.14
C PHE A 10 -3.59 27.60 43.39
N SER A 11 -3.00 28.52 42.61
CA SER A 11 -3.77 29.44 41.75
C SER A 11 -4.52 28.74 40.62
N GLU A 12 -4.05 27.56 40.19
CA GLU A 12 -4.73 26.66 39.24
C GLU A 12 -5.87 25.84 39.88
N GLY A 13 -6.15 26.04 41.18
CA GLY A 13 -7.27 25.42 41.89
C GLY A 13 -6.94 24.06 42.54
N ASN A 14 -5.67 23.66 42.60
CA ASN A 14 -5.27 22.42 43.27
C ASN A 14 -5.31 22.59 44.80
N THR A 15 -5.95 21.65 45.50
CA THR A 15 -5.93 21.56 46.96
C THR A 15 -4.96 20.48 47.42
N PHE A 16 -4.12 20.77 48.41
CA PHE A 16 -3.10 19.84 48.89
C PHE A 16 -3.36 19.42 50.34
N THR A 17 -3.12 18.16 50.64
CA THR A 17 -3.06 17.68 52.03
C THR A 17 -1.65 17.78 52.59
N ASP A 18 -1.55 17.91 53.92
CA ASP A 18 -0.27 17.98 54.64
C ASP A 18 0.62 16.75 54.40
N LYS A 19 -0.02 15.59 54.17
CA LYS A 19 0.67 14.34 53.82
C LYS A 19 1.27 14.38 52.42
N GLU A 20 0.53 14.86 51.43
CA GLU A 20 0.99 14.95 50.05
C GLU A 20 2.16 15.92 49.87
N LEU A 21 2.12 17.06 50.57
CA LEU A 21 3.23 18.01 50.56
C LEU A 21 4.48 17.42 51.20
N ARG A 22 4.36 16.72 52.33
CA ARG A 22 5.50 16.03 52.97
C ARG A 22 6.10 14.96 52.05
N ASP A 23 5.27 14.18 51.39
CA ASP A 23 5.75 13.17 50.43
C ASP A 23 6.38 13.82 49.19
N ALA A 24 5.87 14.95 48.73
CA ALA A 24 6.44 15.74 47.64
C ALA A 24 7.83 16.26 47.99
N PHE A 25 7.98 16.93 49.15
CA PHE A 25 9.25 17.44 49.62
C PHE A 25 10.28 16.33 49.84
N LYS A 26 9.85 15.19 50.38
CA LYS A 26 10.72 14.03 50.55
C LYS A 26 11.22 13.50 49.20
N GLN A 27 10.35 13.39 48.20
CA GLN A 27 10.77 12.94 46.87
C GLN A 27 11.67 13.97 46.17
N ILE A 28 11.44 15.26 46.36
CA ILE A 28 12.33 16.30 45.83
C ILE A 28 13.71 16.23 46.49
N ALA A 29 13.77 16.06 47.81
CA ALA A 29 15.02 15.93 48.55
C ALA A 29 15.81 14.65 48.22
N GLU A 30 15.13 13.61 47.75
CA GLU A 30 15.73 12.33 47.30
C GLU A 30 16.10 12.34 45.80
N ASP A 31 16.05 13.49 45.11
CA ASP A 31 16.21 13.65 43.65
C ASP A 31 15.23 12.80 42.82
N ARG A 32 14.09 12.41 43.40
CA ARG A 32 13.03 11.64 42.75
C ARG A 32 11.99 12.53 42.05
N ALA A 33 11.99 13.83 42.34
CA ALA A 33 11.19 14.86 41.66
C ALA A 33 11.97 16.19 41.58
N TYR A 34 11.91 16.91 40.45
CA TYR A 34 12.66 18.16 40.28
C TYR A 34 11.98 19.39 40.92
N SER A 35 10.65 19.39 40.99
CA SER A 35 9.86 20.54 41.43
C SER A 35 8.55 20.10 42.10
N LEU A 36 7.91 21.01 42.83
CA LEU A 36 6.62 20.71 43.45
C LEU A 36 5.54 20.53 42.37
N ARG A 37 5.64 21.34 41.31
CA ARG A 37 4.85 21.23 40.09
C ARG A 37 4.96 19.82 39.52
N ASP A 38 6.18 19.31 39.36
CA ASP A 38 6.41 17.95 38.83
C ASP A 38 5.81 16.82 39.67
N TYR A 39 5.77 16.99 40.99
CA TYR A 39 5.17 15.98 41.86
C TYR A 39 3.64 15.93 41.70
N PHE A 40 2.98 17.09 41.64
CA PHE A 40 1.53 17.20 41.56
C PHE A 40 0.98 17.11 40.14
N THR A 41 1.78 17.46 39.13
CA THR A 41 1.48 17.26 37.71
C THR A 41 2.04 15.94 37.18
N LYS A 42 2.37 14.95 38.03
CA LYS A 42 2.66 13.59 37.56
C LYS A 42 1.59 13.24 36.56
N ALA A 43 1.95 13.15 35.27
CA ALA A 43 1.02 12.88 34.19
C ALA A 43 0.52 11.45 34.43
N ARG A 44 -0.52 11.33 35.26
CA ARG A 44 -1.17 10.08 35.55
C ARG A 44 -2.11 9.86 34.39
N PHE A 45 -1.79 8.88 33.56
CA PHE A 45 -2.66 8.52 32.46
C PHE A 45 -3.24 7.13 32.73
N ASN A 46 -4.42 6.89 32.17
CA ASN A 46 -5.12 5.63 32.31
C ASN A 46 -5.25 5.02 30.91
N PRO A 47 -4.29 4.16 30.50
CA PRO A 47 -4.21 3.68 29.12
C PRO A 47 -5.50 3.02 28.59
N SER A 48 -6.22 2.30 29.45
CA SER A 48 -7.38 1.48 29.05
C SER A 48 -8.63 1.67 29.92
N GLY A 49 -8.51 2.40 31.05
CA GLY A 49 -9.49 2.43 32.12
C GLY A 49 -9.10 1.57 33.33
N LYS A 50 -8.33 0.49 33.14
CA LYS A 50 -8.05 -0.54 34.17
C LYS A 50 -7.06 -0.09 35.24
N LYS A 51 -5.96 0.54 34.84
CA LYS A 51 -4.83 0.85 35.72
C LYS A 51 -4.28 2.24 35.42
N GLN A 52 -4.15 3.05 36.46
CA GLN A 52 -3.50 4.34 36.36
C GLN A 52 -1.96 4.15 36.36
N VAL A 53 -1.31 4.69 35.34
CA VAL A 53 0.15 4.65 35.16
C VAL A 53 0.71 6.04 35.41
N ALA A 54 1.85 6.13 36.08
CA ALA A 54 2.52 7.41 36.36
C ALA A 54 4.04 7.22 36.29
N PRO A 55 4.79 8.19 35.73
CA PRO A 55 6.24 8.19 35.83
C PRO A 55 6.66 8.32 37.30
N LYS A 56 7.67 7.53 37.68
CA LYS A 56 8.25 7.52 39.03
C LYS A 56 9.56 8.31 39.12
N THR A 57 10.20 8.57 37.98
CA THR A 57 11.45 9.34 37.88
C THR A 57 11.32 10.42 36.81
N ALA A 58 12.17 11.44 36.87
CA ALA A 58 12.20 12.51 35.89
C ALA A 58 12.50 12.00 34.47
N MET A 59 13.42 11.04 34.34
CA MET A 59 13.73 10.46 33.03
C MET A 59 12.58 9.63 32.47
N GLN A 60 11.83 8.91 33.30
CA GLN A 60 10.60 8.24 32.85
C GLN A 60 9.55 9.22 32.31
N ARG A 61 9.46 10.42 32.90
CA ARG A 61 8.57 11.47 32.39
C ARG A 61 9.02 11.99 31.04
N ARG A 62 10.31 12.37 30.94
CA ARG A 62 10.90 12.81 29.66
C ARG A 62 10.71 11.75 28.57
N TYR A 63 10.83 10.48 28.92
CA TYR A 63 10.59 9.37 28.01
C TYR A 63 9.16 9.32 27.49
N ILE A 64 8.15 9.49 28.36
CA ILE A 64 6.75 9.58 27.94
C ILE A 64 6.50 10.78 27.03
N GLU A 65 7.04 11.95 27.39
CA GLU A 65 6.90 13.19 26.61
C GLU A 65 7.53 13.04 25.22
N ALA A 66 8.72 12.42 25.13
CA ALA A 66 9.39 12.11 23.87
C ALA A 66 8.53 11.19 22.97
N ILE A 67 7.96 10.11 23.53
CA ILE A 67 7.06 9.20 22.78
C ILE A 67 5.83 9.95 22.23
N GLN A 68 5.28 10.90 22.99
CA GLN A 68 4.14 11.70 22.55
C GLN A 68 4.51 12.66 21.43
N ALA A 69 5.66 13.34 21.55
CA ALA A 69 6.07 14.40 20.64
C ALA A 69 6.75 13.92 19.35
N ARG A 70 7.35 12.72 19.36
CA ARG A 70 8.18 12.21 18.25
C ARG A 70 7.57 10.98 17.60
N ASP A 71 7.98 10.71 16.36
CA ASP A 71 7.54 9.53 15.60
C ASP A 71 8.40 8.31 15.95
N LEU A 72 9.68 8.54 16.30
CA LEU A 72 10.61 7.50 16.74
C LEU A 72 11.31 7.91 18.04
N THR A 73 11.21 7.09 19.07
CA THR A 73 11.86 7.31 20.37
C THR A 73 12.69 6.11 20.78
N PHE A 74 13.93 6.34 21.20
CA PHE A 74 14.81 5.33 21.77
C PHE A 74 14.87 5.47 23.29
N GLY A 75 14.51 4.41 24.02
CA GLY A 75 14.66 4.31 25.47
C GLY A 75 15.82 3.37 25.81
N ILE A 76 16.98 3.94 26.16
CA ILE A 76 18.23 3.19 26.36
C ILE A 76 18.65 3.24 27.83
N GLY A 77 18.91 2.10 28.45
CA GLY A 77 19.50 2.05 29.79
C GLY A 77 19.17 0.76 30.55
N PRO A 78 19.51 0.68 31.85
CA PRO A 78 19.52 -0.58 32.58
C PRO A 78 18.13 -1.23 32.72
N ALA A 79 18.10 -2.54 32.97
CA ALA A 79 16.87 -3.26 33.27
C ALA A 79 16.20 -2.76 34.57
N GLY A 80 14.87 -2.67 34.59
CA GLY A 80 14.11 -2.20 35.76
C GLY A 80 13.92 -0.68 35.85
N THR A 81 14.29 0.05 34.80
CA THR A 81 14.00 1.49 34.60
C THR A 81 12.58 1.73 34.09
N GLY A 82 11.82 0.67 33.77
CA GLY A 82 10.43 0.76 33.32
C GLY A 82 10.24 1.07 31.84
N LYS A 83 11.32 1.18 31.05
CA LYS A 83 11.32 1.50 29.61
C LYS A 83 10.25 0.72 28.82
N SER A 84 10.31 -0.61 28.80
CA SER A 84 9.40 -1.45 28.01
C SER A 84 7.94 -1.35 28.50
N TYR A 85 7.71 -1.31 29.82
CA TYR A 85 6.37 -1.18 30.40
C TYR A 85 5.71 0.15 30.06
N LEU A 86 6.46 1.26 30.16
CA LEU A 86 5.96 2.60 29.82
C LEU A 86 5.68 2.70 28.32
N SER A 87 6.51 2.10 27.46
CA SER A 87 6.23 2.01 26.01
C SER A 87 4.90 1.33 25.74
N VAL A 88 4.64 0.16 26.35
CA VAL A 88 3.38 -0.58 26.18
C VAL A 88 2.19 0.23 26.73
N ALA A 89 2.36 0.93 27.85
CA ALA A 89 1.32 1.82 28.39
C ALA A 89 0.95 2.93 27.41
N MET A 90 1.94 3.55 26.77
CA MET A 90 1.73 4.57 25.72
C MET A 90 1.06 3.99 24.48
N ALA A 91 1.45 2.78 24.06
CA ALA A 91 0.83 2.10 22.93
C ALA A 91 -0.66 1.80 23.16
N VAL A 92 -1.00 1.28 24.35
CA VAL A 92 -2.39 1.02 24.75
C VAL A 92 -3.19 2.33 24.78
N GLN A 93 -2.61 3.39 25.35
CA GLN A 93 -3.26 4.71 25.37
C GLN A 93 -3.57 5.21 23.95
N ALA A 94 -2.59 5.16 23.04
CA ALA A 94 -2.75 5.62 21.66
C ALA A 94 -3.84 4.81 20.92
N LEU A 95 -3.88 3.49 21.11
CA LEU A 95 -4.90 2.62 20.52
C LEU A 95 -6.31 2.95 21.03
N PHE A 96 -6.48 3.11 22.35
CA PHE A 96 -7.78 3.43 22.94
C PHE A 96 -8.25 4.86 22.62
N ALA A 97 -7.31 5.79 22.48
CA ALA A 97 -7.56 7.15 22.00
C ALA A 97 -7.83 7.22 20.49
N LYS A 98 -7.78 6.10 19.76
CA LYS A 98 -7.92 5.99 18.30
C LYS A 98 -6.91 6.84 17.52
N GLN A 99 -5.73 7.04 18.10
CA GLN A 99 -4.60 7.69 17.42
C GLN A 99 -3.87 6.72 16.49
N VAL A 100 -3.95 5.41 16.79
CA VAL A 100 -3.49 4.32 15.93
C VAL A 100 -4.58 3.25 15.84
N SER A 101 -4.58 2.45 14.79
CA SER A 101 -5.51 1.31 14.65
C SER A 101 -4.94 -0.02 15.15
N ARG A 102 -3.62 -0.13 15.34
CA ARG A 102 -2.93 -1.38 15.72
C ARG A 102 -1.77 -1.15 16.69
N ILE A 103 -1.46 -2.16 17.51
CA ILE A 103 -0.21 -2.25 18.30
C ILE A 103 0.59 -3.44 17.81
N ILE A 104 1.89 -3.25 17.61
CA ILE A 104 2.82 -4.31 17.23
C ILE A 104 3.98 -4.31 18.22
N LEU A 105 4.12 -5.40 18.97
CA LEU A 105 5.18 -5.59 19.94
C LEU A 105 6.14 -6.64 19.40
N THR A 106 7.41 -6.24 19.25
CA THR A 106 8.44 -7.09 18.68
C THR A 106 9.64 -7.18 19.60
N ARG A 107 10.31 -8.33 19.56
CA ARG A 107 11.56 -8.59 20.28
C ARG A 107 12.46 -9.47 19.40
N PRO A 108 13.77 -9.20 19.30
CA PRO A 108 14.68 -10.11 18.60
C PRO A 108 14.74 -11.45 19.34
N ALA A 109 14.78 -12.55 18.60
CA ALA A 109 15.07 -13.85 19.16
C ALA A 109 16.58 -13.95 19.38
N VAL A 110 17.01 -14.27 20.59
CA VAL A 110 18.42 -14.40 20.95
C VAL A 110 18.62 -15.72 21.66
N GLU A 111 19.54 -16.53 21.15
CA GLU A 111 19.87 -17.82 21.74
C GLU A 111 20.73 -17.56 22.99
N ALA A 112 20.10 -17.55 24.17
CA ALA A 112 20.79 -17.41 25.45
C ALA A 112 21.53 -18.72 25.81
N GLY A 113 22.64 -19.00 25.11
CA GLY A 113 23.58 -20.08 25.45
C GLY A 113 23.14 -21.51 25.10
N GLU A 114 21.85 -21.77 24.88
CA GLU A 114 21.34 -23.04 24.36
C GLU A 114 20.78 -22.85 22.94
N LYS A 115 21.13 -23.73 22.00
CA LYS A 115 20.51 -23.72 20.66
C LYS A 115 19.00 -23.81 20.83
N LEU A 116 18.22 -23.02 20.09
CA LEU A 116 16.75 -23.00 20.12
C LEU A 116 16.10 -24.40 19.90
N GLY A 117 16.90 -25.39 19.51
CA GLY A 117 16.53 -26.80 19.34
C GLY A 117 16.10 -27.56 20.60
N PHE A 118 16.37 -27.08 21.83
CA PHE A 118 16.14 -27.88 23.06
C PHE A 118 14.76 -27.70 23.73
N LEU A 119 13.97 -26.68 23.37
CA LEU A 119 12.60 -26.53 23.88
C LEU A 119 11.64 -27.48 23.12
N PRO A 120 10.86 -28.35 23.77
CA PRO A 120 9.83 -29.15 23.10
C PRO A 120 8.66 -28.25 22.68
N GLY A 121 8.07 -28.51 21.49
CA GLY A 121 6.95 -27.73 20.97
C GLY A 121 7.19 -27.18 19.57
N ASP A 122 6.22 -26.41 19.06
CA ASP A 122 6.32 -25.72 17.77
C ASP A 122 7.22 -24.46 17.87
N LEU A 123 7.45 -23.76 16.75
CA LEU A 123 8.28 -22.55 16.74
C LEU A 123 7.71 -21.46 17.67
N GLN A 124 6.40 -21.41 17.85
CA GLN A 124 5.74 -20.43 18.70
C GLN A 124 6.00 -20.74 20.18
N ASP A 125 5.85 -21.99 20.59
CA ASP A 125 6.15 -22.48 21.95
C ASP A 125 7.59 -22.17 22.37
N LYS A 126 8.52 -22.17 21.38
CA LYS A 126 9.94 -21.87 21.60
C LYS A 126 10.22 -20.39 21.81
N VAL A 127 9.42 -19.50 21.22
CA VAL A 127 9.69 -18.06 21.25
C VAL A 127 8.81 -17.31 22.26
N ASP A 128 7.66 -17.88 22.61
CA ASP A 128 6.72 -17.35 23.63
C ASP A 128 7.40 -16.98 24.97
N PRO A 129 8.37 -17.75 25.52
CA PRO A 129 9.08 -17.35 26.74
C PRO A 129 9.76 -15.98 26.64
N TYR A 130 10.30 -15.63 25.46
CA TYR A 130 10.94 -14.34 25.21
C TYR A 130 9.91 -13.22 25.06
N LEU A 131 8.71 -13.52 24.59
CA LEU A 131 7.65 -12.53 24.41
C LEU A 131 6.79 -12.33 25.67
N ARG A 132 6.90 -13.22 26.66
CA ARG A 132 6.09 -13.19 27.90
C ARG A 132 6.08 -11.84 28.65
N PRO A 133 7.20 -11.10 28.80
CA PRO A 133 7.16 -9.79 29.45
C PRO A 133 6.23 -8.78 28.76
N LEU A 134 6.08 -8.89 27.43
CA LEU A 134 5.17 -8.03 26.65
C LEU A 134 3.70 -8.42 26.87
N TYR A 135 3.41 -9.73 26.97
CA TYR A 135 2.09 -10.22 27.38
C TYR A 135 1.73 -9.75 28.79
N ASP A 136 2.64 -9.90 29.75
CA ASP A 136 2.41 -9.52 31.14
C ASP A 136 2.10 -8.03 31.27
N ALA A 137 2.84 -7.18 30.54
CA ALA A 137 2.55 -5.75 30.49
C ALA A 137 1.15 -5.45 29.95
N LEU A 138 0.74 -6.10 28.85
CA LEU A 138 -0.60 -5.91 28.28
C LEU A 138 -1.71 -6.39 29.21
N PHE A 139 -1.56 -7.56 29.81
CA PHE A 139 -2.55 -8.10 30.76
C PHE A 139 -2.61 -7.33 32.07
N ASP A 140 -1.53 -6.65 32.47
CA ASP A 140 -1.57 -5.71 33.58
C ASP A 140 -2.34 -4.42 33.22
N LEU A 141 -2.19 -3.95 31.98
CA LEU A 141 -2.75 -2.68 31.52
C LEU A 141 -4.18 -2.77 30.97
N VAL A 142 -4.63 -3.93 30.48
CA VAL A 142 -5.94 -4.12 29.82
C VAL A 142 -6.61 -5.39 30.37
N ASP A 143 -7.94 -5.45 30.33
CA ASP A 143 -8.68 -6.64 30.77
C ASP A 143 -8.35 -7.86 29.90
N ASN A 144 -8.17 -9.03 30.52
CA ASN A 144 -7.73 -10.25 29.83
C ASN A 144 -8.62 -10.59 28.63
N GLU A 145 -9.94 -10.57 28.80
CA GLU A 145 -10.89 -10.89 27.73
C GLU A 145 -10.77 -9.92 26.54
N ARG A 146 -10.48 -8.63 26.81
CA ARG A 146 -10.25 -7.63 25.76
C ARG A 146 -8.94 -7.86 25.05
N VAL A 147 -7.86 -8.15 25.78
CA VAL A 147 -6.54 -8.45 25.19
C VAL A 147 -6.65 -9.67 24.28
N THR A 148 -7.23 -10.79 24.76
CA THR A 148 -7.41 -12.00 23.95
C THR A 148 -8.18 -11.71 22.67
N LYS A 149 -9.29 -10.96 22.77
CA LYS A 149 -10.09 -10.57 21.58
C LYS A 149 -9.35 -9.64 20.63
N MET A 150 -8.45 -8.79 21.14
CA MET A 150 -7.62 -7.90 20.32
C MET A 150 -6.50 -8.69 19.62
N LEU A 151 -5.90 -9.67 20.30
CA LEU A 151 -4.91 -10.60 19.73
C LEU A 151 -5.54 -11.46 18.63
N GLU A 152 -6.70 -12.08 18.89
CA GLU A 152 -7.45 -12.88 17.90
C GLU A 152 -7.83 -12.06 16.65
N LYS A 153 -8.15 -10.78 16.85
CA LYS A 153 -8.46 -9.85 15.75
C LYS A 153 -7.23 -9.20 15.12
N ARG A 154 -6.02 -9.54 15.62
CA ARG A 154 -4.74 -8.92 15.25
C ARG A 154 -4.71 -7.40 15.37
N ILE A 155 -5.51 -6.83 16.26
CA ILE A 155 -5.44 -5.41 16.67
C ILE A 155 -4.16 -5.20 17.50
N ILE A 156 -3.82 -6.19 18.33
CA ILE A 156 -2.54 -6.28 19.00
C ILE A 156 -1.83 -7.48 18.40
N GLU A 157 -0.56 -7.32 18.04
CA GLU A 157 0.30 -8.38 17.56
C GLU A 157 1.57 -8.42 18.39
N ILE A 158 1.94 -9.61 18.86
CA ILE A 158 3.18 -9.84 19.60
C ILE A 158 3.94 -10.90 18.83
N ALA A 159 5.08 -10.53 18.24
CA ALA A 159 5.81 -11.41 17.33
C ALA A 159 7.32 -11.19 17.41
N PRO A 160 8.13 -12.20 17.08
CA PRO A 160 9.58 -12.03 16.97
C PRO A 160 9.93 -11.00 15.89
N LEU A 161 11.06 -10.29 16.04
CA LEU A 161 11.51 -9.29 15.04
C LEU A 161 11.62 -9.88 13.62
N ALA A 162 11.93 -11.17 13.49
CA ALA A 162 11.99 -11.84 12.20
C ALA A 162 10.65 -11.83 11.44
N PHE A 163 9.50 -11.73 12.10
CA PHE A 163 8.18 -11.61 11.46
C PHE A 163 7.96 -10.24 10.82
N MET A 164 8.76 -9.25 11.23
CA MET A 164 8.91 -8.02 10.48
C MET A 164 9.66 -8.25 9.17
N ARG A 165 10.07 -9.45 8.78
CA ARG A 165 10.51 -9.81 7.42
C ARG A 165 9.39 -10.62 6.78
N GLY A 166 8.88 -10.25 5.60
CA GLY A 166 7.66 -10.94 5.11
C GLY A 166 6.77 -10.25 4.09
N ARG A 167 7.06 -9.02 3.66
CA ARG A 167 6.09 -8.23 2.88
C ARG A 167 6.59 -7.95 1.49
N ALA A 168 6.91 -9.02 0.80
CA ALA A 168 7.63 -8.98 -0.46
C ALA A 168 6.88 -9.65 -1.58
N MET A 169 7.27 -9.25 -2.77
CA MET A 169 6.78 -9.79 -4.01
C MET A 169 7.99 -10.30 -4.81
N PRO A 170 7.78 -11.23 -5.75
CA PRO A 170 8.80 -11.65 -6.69
C PRO A 170 9.55 -10.49 -7.37
N LEU A 171 10.81 -10.75 -7.74
CA LEU A 171 11.63 -9.78 -8.45
C LEU A 171 11.09 -9.38 -9.84
N ASP A 172 10.27 -10.23 -10.46
CA ASP A 172 9.63 -9.97 -11.76
C ASP A 172 8.24 -9.29 -11.64
N SER A 173 7.72 -9.10 -10.42
CA SER A 173 6.45 -8.40 -10.20
C SER A 173 6.52 -6.98 -10.74
N LEU A 174 5.47 -6.54 -11.42
CA LEU A 174 5.46 -5.24 -12.07
C LEU A 174 5.02 -4.15 -11.10
N LEU A 175 5.66 -2.99 -11.19
CA LEU A 175 5.36 -1.77 -10.46
C LEU A 175 5.03 -0.68 -11.48
N MET A 176 3.90 0.00 -11.27
CA MET A 176 3.51 1.07 -12.19
C MET A 176 4.29 2.33 -11.89
N THR A 177 4.96 2.89 -12.89
CA THR A 177 5.69 4.17 -12.81
C THR A 177 5.10 5.19 -13.80
N PRO A 178 5.43 6.49 -13.70
CA PRO A 178 4.93 7.52 -14.63
C PRO A 178 5.35 7.30 -16.10
N SER A 179 6.34 6.43 -16.35
CA SER A 179 6.80 6.04 -17.69
C SER A 179 6.31 4.65 -18.13
N GLY A 180 5.62 3.90 -17.26
CA GLY A 180 5.09 2.57 -17.55
C GLY A 180 5.49 1.53 -16.51
N TRP A 181 5.33 0.25 -16.85
CA TRP A 181 5.71 -0.86 -15.97
C TRP A 181 7.22 -1.02 -15.87
N ARG A 182 7.73 -1.17 -14.65
CA ARG A 182 9.09 -1.63 -14.34
C ARG A 182 9.00 -2.85 -13.44
N THR A 183 9.98 -3.74 -13.49
CA THR A 183 9.99 -4.90 -12.58
C THR A 183 10.47 -4.49 -11.20
N MET A 184 10.09 -5.26 -10.18
CA MET A 184 10.54 -5.07 -8.80
C MET A 184 12.08 -5.02 -8.71
N SER A 185 12.80 -5.87 -9.47
CA SER A 185 14.26 -5.87 -9.49
C SER A 185 14.90 -4.61 -10.05
N GLU A 186 14.19 -3.87 -10.91
CA GLU A 186 14.70 -2.65 -11.53
C GLU A 186 14.54 -1.43 -10.62
N ILE A 187 13.75 -1.50 -9.56
CA ILE A 187 13.44 -0.35 -8.72
C ILE A 187 14.57 -0.04 -7.73
N GLU A 188 14.96 1.23 -7.69
CA GLU A 188 15.96 1.78 -6.79
C GLU A 188 15.35 2.82 -5.84
N ILE A 189 16.10 3.19 -4.80
CA ILE A 189 15.70 4.28 -3.90
C ILE A 189 15.71 5.60 -4.68
N GLY A 190 14.65 6.40 -4.54
CA GLY A 190 14.44 7.65 -5.26
C GLY A 190 13.69 7.49 -6.60
N ASP A 191 13.46 6.26 -7.07
CA ASP A 191 12.53 6.03 -8.19
C ASP A 191 11.10 6.40 -7.79
N GLU A 192 10.25 6.69 -8.77
CA GLU A 192 8.82 6.95 -8.56
C GLU A 192 7.96 5.76 -9.00
N VAL A 193 7.05 5.35 -8.11
CA VAL A 193 5.96 4.41 -8.41
C VAL A 193 4.61 5.11 -8.25
N THR A 194 3.52 4.48 -8.67
CA THR A 194 2.19 5.11 -8.63
C THR A 194 1.46 4.77 -7.33
N GLY A 195 1.01 5.80 -6.58
CA GLY A 195 0.22 5.67 -5.36
C GLY A 195 -1.26 5.35 -5.60
N SER A 196 -2.03 5.23 -4.51
CA SER A 196 -3.48 4.95 -4.56
C SER A 196 -4.33 6.10 -5.11
N ASP A 197 -3.79 7.30 -5.14
CA ASP A 197 -4.36 8.50 -5.75
C ASP A 197 -4.01 8.65 -7.23
N GLY A 198 -3.32 7.67 -7.81
CA GLY A 198 -2.89 7.68 -9.20
C GLY A 198 -1.66 8.56 -9.46
N LYS A 199 -1.11 9.25 -8.45
CA LYS A 199 0.03 10.15 -8.62
C LYS A 199 1.37 9.43 -8.39
N PRO A 200 2.48 9.99 -8.89
CA PRO A 200 3.82 9.52 -8.55
C PRO A 200 4.08 9.64 -7.04
N THR A 201 4.73 8.63 -6.47
CA THR A 201 5.25 8.60 -5.10
C THR A 201 6.66 8.03 -5.12
N GLU A 202 7.54 8.65 -4.34
CA GLU A 202 8.94 8.23 -4.22
C GLU A 202 9.08 6.89 -3.49
N VAL A 203 10.02 6.07 -3.95
CA VAL A 203 10.49 4.85 -3.29
C VAL A 203 11.56 5.23 -2.27
N LEU A 204 11.23 5.06 -0.99
CA LEU A 204 12.10 5.43 0.13
C LEU A 204 13.13 4.36 0.48
N GLY A 205 12.91 3.13 0.02
CA GLY A 205 13.71 1.98 0.45
C GLY A 205 13.47 0.75 -0.40
N VAL A 206 14.55 -0.02 -0.58
CA VAL A 206 14.55 -1.29 -1.31
C VAL A 206 15.23 -2.35 -0.43
N PHE A 207 14.55 -3.48 -0.20
CA PHE A 207 14.97 -4.49 0.75
C PHE A 207 14.84 -5.90 0.16
N PRO A 208 15.95 -6.52 -0.25
CA PRO A 208 15.97 -7.94 -0.61
C PRO A 208 15.43 -8.79 0.54
N GLN A 209 14.61 -9.80 0.22
CA GLN A 209 14.00 -10.71 1.20
C GLN A 209 14.41 -12.18 0.98
N GLY A 210 15.20 -12.46 -0.06
CA GLY A 210 15.63 -13.80 -0.41
C GLY A 210 14.49 -14.65 -0.98
N VAL A 211 14.72 -15.96 -1.04
CA VAL A 211 13.75 -16.92 -1.58
C VAL A 211 12.61 -17.14 -0.59
N LYS A 212 11.37 -17.04 -1.07
CA LYS A 212 10.15 -17.24 -0.28
C LYS A 212 9.10 -18.01 -1.04
N GLN A 213 8.24 -18.71 -0.30
CA GLN A 213 7.00 -19.23 -0.87
C GLN A 213 6.07 -18.09 -1.27
N VAL A 214 5.62 -18.14 -2.52
CA VAL A 214 4.77 -17.13 -3.13
C VAL A 214 3.46 -17.71 -3.62
N TYR A 215 2.43 -16.88 -3.57
CA TYR A 215 1.06 -17.23 -3.85
C TYR A 215 0.48 -16.28 -4.90
N ARG A 216 -0.27 -16.82 -5.86
CA ARG A 216 -1.01 -16.04 -6.84
C ARG A 216 -2.37 -15.70 -6.27
N LEU A 217 -2.64 -14.42 -6.09
CA LEU A 217 -3.96 -13.90 -5.78
C LEU A 217 -4.65 -13.55 -7.09
N THR A 218 -5.75 -14.23 -7.44
CA THR A 218 -6.56 -13.86 -8.60
C THR A 218 -7.82 -13.16 -8.15
N MET A 219 -8.17 -12.10 -8.86
CA MET A 219 -9.30 -11.25 -8.57
C MET A 219 -10.51 -11.61 -9.44
N THR A 220 -11.68 -11.09 -9.09
CA THR A 220 -12.92 -11.38 -9.83
C THR A 220 -12.94 -10.85 -11.26
N ASP A 221 -12.18 -9.80 -11.55
CA ASP A 221 -12.03 -9.20 -12.90
C ASP A 221 -10.90 -9.85 -13.72
N GLY A 222 -10.33 -10.96 -13.22
CA GLY A 222 -9.24 -11.67 -13.85
C GLY A 222 -7.86 -11.05 -13.63
N SER A 223 -7.75 -9.90 -12.94
CA SER A 223 -6.44 -9.38 -12.54
C SER A 223 -5.77 -10.34 -11.57
N SER A 224 -4.44 -10.41 -11.59
CA SER A 224 -3.68 -11.23 -10.64
C SER A 224 -2.35 -10.60 -10.23
N VAL A 225 -1.89 -11.00 -9.06
CA VAL A 225 -0.62 -10.58 -8.47
C VAL A 225 -0.02 -11.75 -7.71
N VAL A 226 1.31 -11.82 -7.66
CA VAL A 226 2.04 -12.84 -6.90
C VAL A 226 2.72 -12.17 -5.71
N ALA A 227 2.55 -12.73 -4.51
CA ALA A 227 3.17 -12.20 -3.30
C ALA A 227 3.42 -13.31 -2.28
N CYS A 228 4.31 -13.07 -1.30
CA CYS A 228 4.54 -14.05 -0.24
C CYS A 228 3.37 -14.12 0.76
N ALA A 229 3.40 -15.16 1.61
CA ALA A 229 2.35 -15.47 2.58
C ALA A 229 2.04 -14.31 3.55
N GLU A 230 3.04 -13.53 3.93
CA GLU A 230 2.95 -12.44 4.91
C GLU A 230 2.77 -11.07 4.26
N HIS A 231 2.61 -11.01 2.93
CA HIS A 231 2.36 -9.78 2.21
C HIS A 231 1.01 -9.16 2.60
N LEU A 232 0.97 -7.84 2.75
CA LEU A 232 -0.18 -7.14 3.32
C LEU A 232 -1.15 -6.63 2.25
N TRP A 233 -2.43 -6.77 2.56
CA TRP A 233 -3.54 -6.34 1.72
C TRP A 233 -4.52 -5.50 2.53
N ALA A 234 -4.78 -4.29 2.05
CA ALA A 234 -5.94 -3.53 2.49
C ALA A 234 -7.21 -4.17 1.92
N VAL A 235 -8.10 -4.66 2.79
CA VAL A 235 -9.34 -5.32 2.41
C VAL A 235 -10.53 -4.88 3.25
N LYS A 236 -11.73 -4.90 2.64
CA LYS A 236 -13.00 -4.71 3.36
C LYS A 236 -13.91 -5.91 3.17
N THR A 237 -14.39 -6.45 4.29
CA THR A 237 -15.49 -7.43 4.26
C THR A 237 -16.85 -6.74 4.22
N MET A 238 -17.90 -7.50 3.89
CA MET A 238 -19.27 -6.98 3.97
C MET A 238 -19.63 -6.49 5.38
N GLU A 239 -19.15 -7.18 6.42
CA GLU A 239 -19.42 -6.78 7.80
C GLU A 239 -18.74 -5.45 8.14
N ASP A 240 -17.51 -5.25 7.67
CA ASP A 240 -16.78 -4.00 7.87
C ASP A 240 -17.53 -2.82 7.22
N LYS A 241 -18.06 -3.02 6.01
CA LYS A 241 -18.88 -1.99 5.33
C LYS A 241 -20.18 -1.70 6.08
N ARG A 242 -20.90 -2.73 6.54
CA ARG A 242 -22.14 -2.55 7.32
C ARG A 242 -21.91 -1.78 8.62
N ARG A 243 -20.72 -1.90 9.20
CA ARG A 243 -20.32 -1.24 10.45
C ARG A 243 -19.49 0.03 10.21
N SER A 244 -19.41 0.52 8.97
CA SER A 244 -18.61 1.69 8.57
C SER A 244 -17.18 1.68 9.09
N LYS A 245 -16.54 0.49 9.10
CA LYS A 245 -15.15 0.34 9.53
C LYS A 245 -14.16 0.78 8.45
N SER A 246 -12.98 1.17 8.90
CA SER A 246 -11.79 1.37 8.07
C SER A 246 -11.38 0.09 7.34
N TRP A 247 -10.47 0.22 6.38
CA TRP A 247 -9.86 -0.94 5.72
C TRP A 247 -9.12 -1.80 6.74
N ARG A 248 -9.25 -3.11 6.62
CA ARG A 248 -8.44 -4.05 7.40
C ARG A 248 -7.16 -4.35 6.63
N ILE A 249 -6.06 -4.45 7.35
CA ILE A 249 -4.80 -4.91 6.81
C ILE A 249 -4.64 -6.39 7.18
N LEU A 250 -4.75 -7.27 6.18
CA LEU A 250 -4.61 -8.72 6.35
C LEU A 250 -3.42 -9.24 5.55
N GLU A 251 -2.82 -10.34 6.01
CA GLU A 251 -1.79 -11.04 5.24
C GLU A 251 -2.42 -11.95 4.18
N THR A 252 -1.66 -12.28 3.13
CA THR A 252 -2.07 -13.28 2.12
C THR A 252 -2.54 -14.58 2.78
N ARG A 253 -1.78 -15.11 3.75
CA ARG A 253 -2.08 -16.38 4.46
C ARG A 253 -3.38 -16.36 5.26
N ASP A 254 -3.77 -15.19 5.78
CA ASP A 254 -5.01 -15.05 6.57
C ASP A 254 -6.27 -15.20 5.71
N MET A 255 -6.12 -15.02 4.39
CA MET A 255 -7.23 -15.04 3.44
C MET A 255 -7.39 -16.38 2.72
N ILE A 256 -6.37 -17.26 2.77
CA ILE A 256 -6.36 -18.56 2.07
C ILE A 256 -7.55 -19.42 2.49
N GLY A 257 -8.23 -20.03 1.50
CA GLY A 257 -9.35 -20.94 1.72
C GLY A 257 -10.66 -20.27 2.16
N ASN A 258 -10.69 -18.94 2.34
CA ASN A 258 -11.81 -18.23 2.98
C ASN A 258 -12.41 -17.12 2.09
N PHE A 259 -12.61 -17.40 0.80
CA PHE A 259 -12.93 -16.36 -0.18
C PHE A 259 -14.41 -15.96 -0.25
N ARG A 260 -15.31 -16.71 0.39
CA ARG A 260 -16.76 -16.51 0.27
C ARG A 260 -17.50 -16.59 1.59
N ARG A 261 -18.62 -15.87 1.65
CA ARG A 261 -19.68 -16.02 2.66
C ARG A 261 -21.00 -16.26 1.92
N GLY A 262 -21.42 -17.52 1.82
CA GLY A 262 -22.51 -17.92 0.93
C GLY A 262 -22.17 -17.61 -0.53
N HIS A 263 -23.06 -16.90 -1.24
CA HIS A 263 -22.86 -16.54 -2.66
C HIS A 263 -21.96 -15.31 -2.90
N GLN A 264 -21.52 -14.62 -1.84
CA GLN A 264 -20.78 -13.36 -1.96
C GLN A 264 -19.29 -13.56 -1.68
N TYR A 265 -18.45 -12.85 -2.44
CA TYR A 265 -17.01 -12.78 -2.18
C TYR A 265 -16.73 -11.99 -0.90
N ARG A 266 -15.71 -12.42 -0.15
CA ARG A 266 -15.45 -11.95 1.21
C ARG A 266 -14.57 -10.70 1.25
N TYR A 267 -13.50 -10.65 0.46
CA TYR A 267 -12.45 -9.64 0.57
C TYR A 267 -12.49 -8.70 -0.64
N GLU A 268 -13.01 -7.48 -0.48
CA GLU A 268 -12.90 -6.40 -1.48
C GLU A 268 -11.56 -5.68 -1.30
N LEU A 269 -10.86 -5.39 -2.40
CA LEU A 269 -9.67 -4.53 -2.42
C LEU A 269 -10.05 -3.06 -2.71
N PRO A 270 -9.21 -2.09 -2.28
CA PRO A 270 -9.35 -0.72 -2.72
C PRO A 270 -9.14 -0.60 -4.24
N MET A 271 -9.84 0.37 -4.83
CA MET A 271 -9.61 0.83 -6.20
C MET A 271 -8.87 2.17 -6.13
N LEU A 272 -8.19 2.52 -7.22
CA LEU A 272 -7.62 3.85 -7.40
C LEU A 272 -8.66 4.94 -7.15
N SER A 273 -8.25 6.00 -6.45
CA SER A 273 -9.14 7.15 -6.18
C SER A 273 -9.16 8.16 -7.33
N ALA A 274 -8.14 8.17 -8.19
CA ALA A 274 -8.09 8.89 -9.46
C ALA A 274 -7.32 8.07 -10.52
N PRO A 275 -7.44 8.40 -11.82
CA PRO A 275 -6.66 7.75 -12.87
C PRO A 275 -5.15 7.83 -12.63
N VAL A 276 -4.40 6.83 -13.12
CA VAL A 276 -2.92 6.83 -13.09
C VAL A 276 -2.38 8.03 -13.87
N GLU A 277 -1.42 8.77 -13.32
CA GLU A 277 -0.78 9.90 -13.95
C GLU A 277 0.48 9.44 -14.71
N PHE A 278 0.47 9.64 -16.03
CA PHE A 278 1.60 9.38 -16.91
C PHE A 278 2.11 10.70 -17.48
N TYR A 279 3.36 10.72 -17.94
CA TYR A 279 3.89 11.86 -18.69
C TYR A 279 3.04 12.13 -19.94
N SER A 280 2.54 13.36 -20.06
CA SER A 280 1.79 13.81 -21.22
C SER A 280 2.68 13.85 -22.46
N ARG A 281 2.14 13.39 -23.60
CA ARG A 281 2.83 13.39 -24.89
C ARG A 281 1.85 13.80 -25.99
N GLU A 282 2.33 14.59 -26.94
CA GLU A 282 1.56 14.88 -28.15
C GLU A 282 1.34 13.60 -28.96
N VAL A 283 0.17 13.50 -29.58
CA VAL A 283 -0.25 12.33 -30.35
C VAL A 283 -0.59 12.74 -31.79
N PRO A 284 -0.26 11.92 -32.80
CA PRO A 284 -0.41 12.29 -34.20
C PRO A 284 -1.86 12.22 -34.71
N ILE A 285 -2.77 11.61 -33.96
CA ILE A 285 -4.21 11.55 -34.25
C ILE A 285 -4.95 11.92 -32.98
N GLU A 286 -5.98 12.75 -33.08
CA GLU A 286 -6.81 13.10 -31.93
C GLU A 286 -7.37 11.81 -31.28
N PRO A 287 -7.29 11.65 -29.94
CA PRO A 287 -7.51 10.35 -29.31
C PRO A 287 -8.90 9.76 -29.53
N TYR A 288 -9.97 10.57 -29.48
CA TYR A 288 -11.33 10.09 -29.72
C TYR A 288 -11.50 9.60 -31.16
N SER A 289 -10.96 10.34 -32.13
CA SER A 289 -10.92 9.98 -33.54
C SER A 289 -10.18 8.66 -33.78
N LEU A 290 -9.05 8.45 -33.09
CA LEU A 290 -8.35 7.17 -33.15
C LEU A 290 -9.22 6.04 -32.59
N GLY A 291 -9.92 6.25 -31.46
CA GLY A 291 -10.87 5.30 -30.92
C GLY A 291 -11.96 4.91 -31.92
N LEU A 292 -12.57 5.89 -32.59
CA LEU A 292 -13.56 5.66 -33.64
C LEU A 292 -12.98 4.82 -34.80
N LEU A 293 -11.79 5.16 -35.29
CA LEU A 293 -11.13 4.43 -36.38
C LEU A 293 -10.74 2.99 -35.98
N LEU A 294 -10.34 2.78 -34.73
CA LEU A 294 -10.04 1.46 -34.21
C LEU A 294 -11.28 0.58 -34.09
N GLY A 295 -12.45 1.17 -33.87
CA GLY A 295 -13.70 0.45 -33.95
C GLY A 295 -14.18 0.21 -35.38
N ASP A 296 -14.91 1.19 -35.91
CA ASP A 296 -15.65 1.12 -37.18
C ASP A 296 -14.80 1.52 -38.42
N GLY A 297 -13.52 1.84 -38.23
CA GLY A 297 -12.61 2.20 -39.32
C GLY A 297 -12.08 0.98 -40.10
N CYS A 298 -11.85 1.17 -41.40
CA CYS A 298 -11.07 0.27 -42.25
C CYS A 298 -9.76 0.96 -42.65
N ILE A 299 -8.65 0.43 -42.11
CA ILE A 299 -7.30 1.01 -42.18
C ILE A 299 -6.28 0.01 -42.74
N THR A 300 -6.71 -0.81 -43.71
CA THR A 300 -5.92 -1.93 -44.27
C THR A 300 -4.78 -1.49 -45.21
N ASP A 301 -4.63 -0.19 -45.46
CA ASP A 301 -3.69 0.41 -46.43
C ASP A 301 -3.86 -0.05 -47.89
N GLN A 302 -4.88 -0.86 -48.19
CA GLN A 302 -5.20 -1.27 -49.56
C GLN A 302 -5.93 -0.16 -50.33
N THR A 303 -6.67 0.67 -49.60
CA THR A 303 -7.37 1.85 -50.09
C THR A 303 -7.20 2.98 -49.09
N SER A 304 -7.66 4.19 -49.45
CA SER A 304 -7.81 5.27 -48.47
C SER A 304 -8.59 4.80 -47.24
N PRO A 305 -8.24 5.29 -46.04
CA PRO A 305 -8.99 4.98 -44.82
C PRO A 305 -10.47 5.24 -45.01
N SER A 306 -11.29 4.38 -44.42
CA SER A 306 -12.74 4.54 -44.44
C SER A 306 -13.34 4.30 -43.06
N PHE A 307 -14.55 4.81 -42.86
CA PHE A 307 -15.29 4.72 -41.62
C PHE A 307 -16.72 4.27 -41.94
N CYS A 308 -17.14 3.15 -41.36
CA CYS A 308 -18.40 2.50 -41.68
C CYS A 308 -19.39 2.65 -40.52
N THR A 309 -20.28 3.65 -40.59
CA THR A 309 -21.29 3.87 -39.56
C THR A 309 -22.59 4.41 -40.14
N SER A 310 -23.70 4.06 -39.50
CA SER A 310 -25.01 4.67 -39.76
C SER A 310 -25.27 5.91 -38.88
N ASP A 311 -24.42 6.17 -37.89
CA ASP A 311 -24.56 7.25 -36.95
C ASP A 311 -23.93 8.54 -37.49
N ALA A 312 -24.75 9.53 -37.83
CA ALA A 312 -24.29 10.80 -38.35
C ALA A 312 -23.51 11.62 -37.30
N GLU A 313 -23.81 11.46 -36.01
CA GLU A 313 -23.12 12.15 -34.91
C GLU A 313 -21.64 11.75 -34.87
N LEU A 314 -21.36 10.46 -35.05
CA LEU A 314 -19.99 9.93 -35.06
C LEU A 314 -19.19 10.43 -36.28
N VAL A 315 -19.84 10.52 -37.45
CA VAL A 315 -19.19 11.06 -38.66
C VAL A 315 -18.85 12.53 -38.47
N SER A 316 -19.79 13.34 -37.99
CA SER A 316 -19.55 14.76 -37.72
C SER A 316 -18.48 14.97 -36.65
N SER A 317 -18.46 14.12 -35.61
CA SER A 317 -17.43 14.18 -34.57
C SER A 317 -16.05 13.85 -35.12
N LEU A 318 -15.95 12.81 -35.97
CA LEU A 318 -14.70 12.43 -36.62
C LEU A 318 -14.19 13.49 -37.61
N GLU A 319 -15.09 14.08 -38.39
CA GLU A 319 -14.76 15.15 -39.33
C GLU A 319 -14.29 16.42 -38.60
N PHE A 320 -14.97 16.81 -37.53
CA PHE A 320 -14.59 17.95 -36.70
C PHE A 320 -13.22 17.74 -36.04
N ALA A 321 -13.01 16.58 -35.43
CA ALA A 321 -11.77 16.28 -34.70
C ALA A 321 -10.54 16.08 -35.61
N LEU A 322 -10.75 15.78 -36.90
CA LEU A 322 -9.68 15.68 -37.91
C LEU A 322 -9.59 16.92 -38.82
N SER A 323 -10.26 18.02 -38.47
CA SER A 323 -10.32 19.23 -39.31
C SER A 323 -8.93 19.83 -39.61
N ASP A 324 -8.01 19.77 -38.65
CA ASP A 324 -6.64 20.26 -38.81
C ASP A 324 -5.83 19.48 -39.87
N MET A 325 -6.24 18.25 -40.20
CA MET A 325 -5.58 17.44 -41.23
C MET A 325 -6.05 17.78 -42.66
N ASN A 326 -7.01 18.70 -42.83
CA ASN A 326 -7.56 19.11 -44.13
C ASN A 326 -7.99 17.90 -44.99
N LEU A 327 -8.86 17.05 -44.44
CA LEU A 327 -9.36 15.84 -45.07
C LEU A 327 -10.73 16.06 -45.71
N ASN A 328 -11.04 15.26 -46.74
CA ASN A 328 -12.36 15.24 -47.36
C ASN A 328 -13.07 13.90 -47.07
N PHE A 329 -14.26 13.99 -46.48
CA PHE A 329 -15.11 12.84 -46.13
C PHE A 329 -16.15 12.59 -47.23
N ARG A 330 -15.87 11.62 -48.10
CA ARG A 330 -16.79 11.26 -49.20
C ARG A 330 -17.66 10.08 -48.81
N ARG A 331 -18.97 10.31 -48.69
CA ARG A 331 -19.95 9.24 -48.53
C ARG A 331 -20.03 8.37 -49.79
N LYS A 332 -19.69 7.08 -49.67
CA LYS A 332 -19.71 6.10 -50.77
C LYS A 332 -21.00 5.27 -50.78
N THR A 333 -21.53 4.94 -49.62
CA THR A 333 -22.80 4.20 -49.47
C THR A 333 -23.66 4.81 -48.36
N LYS A 334 -24.76 4.14 -47.96
CA LYS A 334 -25.56 4.57 -46.81
C LYS A 334 -24.77 4.64 -45.51
N VAL A 335 -23.71 3.85 -45.36
CA VAL A 335 -22.93 3.73 -44.11
C VAL A 335 -21.43 3.92 -44.31
N ASP A 336 -20.90 3.79 -45.53
CA ASP A 336 -19.47 3.87 -45.78
C ASP A 336 -19.04 5.29 -46.17
N TYR A 337 -18.07 5.83 -45.43
CA TYR A 337 -17.39 7.10 -45.72
C TYR A 337 -15.92 6.83 -46.04
N VAL A 338 -15.42 7.39 -47.13
CA VAL A 338 -14.01 7.32 -47.52
C VAL A 338 -13.34 8.64 -47.19
N ILE A 339 -12.22 8.57 -46.48
CA ILE A 339 -11.47 9.73 -46.00
C ILE A 339 -10.28 9.94 -46.94
N THR A 340 -10.31 11.03 -47.69
CA THR A 340 -9.38 11.32 -48.79
C THR A 340 -8.65 12.63 -48.57
N ASN A 341 -7.46 12.78 -49.15
CA ASN A 341 -6.85 14.09 -49.29
C ASN A 341 -7.56 14.86 -50.43
N PRO A 342 -8.12 16.07 -50.18
CA PRO A 342 -8.83 16.86 -51.19
C PRO A 342 -7.96 17.29 -52.38
N LEU A 343 -6.64 17.31 -52.21
CA LEU A 343 -5.66 17.65 -53.24
C LEU A 343 -5.21 16.43 -54.05
N ALA A 344 -5.52 15.21 -53.61
CA ALA A 344 -5.16 14.00 -54.34
C ALA A 344 -5.82 14.00 -55.73
N GLY A 345 -5.01 13.87 -56.78
CA GLY A 345 -5.46 13.86 -58.18
C GLY A 345 -5.61 15.24 -58.85
N ARG A 346 -5.28 16.35 -58.17
CA ARG A 346 -5.32 17.72 -58.76
C ARG A 346 -3.95 18.25 -59.25
N GLY A 347 -2.87 17.47 -59.11
CA GLY A 347 -1.54 17.82 -59.60
C GLY A 347 -1.37 17.45 -61.08
N GLY A 348 -1.13 18.44 -61.95
CA GLY A 348 -0.89 18.27 -63.38
C GLY A 348 0.41 17.54 -63.77
N ASN A 349 1.15 16.99 -62.80
CA ASN A 349 2.37 16.22 -63.01
C ASN A 349 2.22 14.81 -62.45
N LYS A 350 2.38 13.78 -63.30
CA LYS A 350 2.29 12.34 -62.96
C LYS A 350 3.30 11.86 -61.88
N PHE A 351 4.19 12.73 -61.41
CA PHE A 351 5.31 12.38 -60.53
C PHE A 351 5.15 12.86 -59.08
N GLU A 352 4.15 13.69 -58.76
CA GLU A 352 3.96 14.21 -57.40
C GLU A 352 2.82 13.46 -56.68
N VAL A 353 3.18 12.52 -55.80
CA VAL A 353 2.20 11.75 -55.00
C VAL A 353 1.87 12.52 -53.74
N ILE A 354 0.75 13.25 -53.76
CA ILE A 354 0.19 13.89 -52.56
C ILE A 354 -0.39 12.81 -51.65
N ARG A 355 0.27 12.57 -50.52
CA ARG A 355 -0.14 11.54 -49.55
C ARG A 355 -1.31 12.02 -48.69
N ASN A 356 -2.12 11.07 -48.22
CA ASN A 356 -3.17 11.35 -47.26
C ASN A 356 -2.53 11.48 -45.86
N PRO A 357 -2.67 12.64 -45.17
CA PRO A 357 -2.02 12.87 -43.87
C PRO A 357 -2.50 11.87 -42.81
N LEU A 358 -3.78 11.47 -42.84
CA LEU A 358 -4.29 10.42 -41.96
C LEU A 358 -3.62 9.07 -42.23
N THR A 359 -3.38 8.73 -43.50
CA THR A 359 -2.65 7.49 -43.85
C THR A 359 -1.20 7.55 -43.38
N GLN A 360 -0.54 8.71 -43.42
CA GLN A 360 0.81 8.88 -42.90
C GLN A 360 0.83 8.67 -41.37
N ALA A 361 -0.05 9.34 -40.64
CA ALA A 361 -0.16 9.18 -39.19
C ALA A 361 -0.47 7.72 -38.79
N LEU A 362 -1.38 7.05 -39.49
CA LEU A 362 -1.68 5.62 -39.25
C LEU A 362 -0.48 4.70 -39.52
N ARG A 363 0.39 5.04 -40.49
CA ARG A 363 1.63 4.30 -40.75
C ARG A 363 2.67 4.53 -39.66
N GLU A 364 2.82 5.77 -39.19
CA GLU A 364 3.71 6.11 -38.06
C GLU A 364 3.31 5.36 -36.79
N LEU A 365 2.00 5.24 -36.54
CA LEU A 365 1.43 4.46 -35.44
C LEU A 365 1.44 2.95 -35.68
N ARG A 366 1.92 2.47 -36.84
CA ARG A 366 1.93 1.05 -37.25
C ARG A 366 0.54 0.39 -37.26
N LEU A 367 -0.51 1.19 -37.43
CA LEU A 367 -1.89 0.72 -37.54
C LEU A 367 -2.31 0.44 -38.99
N SER A 368 -1.62 1.04 -39.94
CA SER A 368 -1.82 0.80 -41.36
C SER A 368 -1.60 -0.69 -41.70
N GLY A 369 -2.58 -1.32 -42.35
CA GLY A 369 -2.55 -2.74 -42.68
C GLY A 369 -3.26 -3.65 -41.67
N THR A 370 -3.64 -3.12 -40.50
CA THR A 370 -4.38 -3.89 -39.50
C THR A 370 -5.81 -4.21 -39.94
N ARG A 371 -6.36 -5.29 -39.38
CA ARG A 371 -7.74 -5.76 -39.60
C ARG A 371 -8.45 -5.86 -38.25
N SER A 372 -9.77 -6.08 -38.22
CA SER A 372 -10.54 -6.16 -36.97
C SER A 372 -10.01 -7.17 -35.93
N SER A 373 -9.26 -8.19 -36.36
CA SER A 373 -8.62 -9.18 -35.47
C SER A 373 -7.16 -8.85 -35.08
N THR A 374 -6.57 -7.79 -35.64
CA THR A 374 -5.17 -7.41 -35.42
C THR A 374 -4.97 -5.93 -35.09
N LYS A 375 -6.03 -5.13 -35.03
CA LYS A 375 -5.97 -3.75 -34.51
C LYS A 375 -5.49 -3.74 -33.06
N PHE A 376 -4.84 -2.66 -32.65
CA PHE A 376 -4.34 -2.45 -31.29
C PHE A 376 -4.32 -0.95 -30.96
N VAL A 377 -4.10 -0.60 -29.70
CA VAL A 377 -3.88 0.78 -29.27
C VAL A 377 -2.36 1.03 -29.18
N PRO A 378 -1.81 2.04 -29.88
CA PRO A 378 -0.39 2.33 -29.80
C PRO A 378 0.04 2.79 -28.40
N GLU A 379 1.27 2.46 -28.00
CA GLU A 379 1.78 2.72 -26.64
C GLU A 379 1.75 4.20 -26.25
N ILE A 380 1.98 5.12 -27.20
CA ILE A 380 1.91 6.57 -26.95
C ILE A 380 0.51 7.05 -26.51
N TYR A 381 -0.54 6.25 -26.71
CA TYR A 381 -1.87 6.51 -26.17
C TYR A 381 -2.13 5.74 -24.86
N LEU A 382 -1.54 4.55 -24.70
CA LEU A 382 -1.66 3.76 -23.47
C LEU A 382 -0.93 4.42 -22.30
N TYR A 383 0.26 4.96 -22.51
CA TYR A 383 1.07 5.63 -21.49
C TYR A 383 1.07 7.14 -21.73
N ASN A 384 -0.10 7.74 -21.51
CA ASN A 384 -0.34 9.17 -21.71
C ASN A 384 -1.36 9.67 -20.67
N SER A 385 -1.60 10.98 -20.67
CA SER A 385 -2.57 11.64 -19.81
C SER A 385 -3.92 10.90 -19.72
N ALA A 386 -4.58 11.03 -18.57
CA ALA A 386 -5.88 10.40 -18.33
C ALA A 386 -6.92 10.84 -19.37
N GLU A 387 -6.82 12.08 -19.83
CA GLU A 387 -7.67 12.68 -20.85
C GLU A 387 -7.50 11.98 -22.20
N VAL A 388 -6.26 11.74 -22.65
CA VAL A 388 -5.97 11.01 -23.89
C VAL A 388 -6.53 9.59 -23.84
N ARG A 389 -6.29 8.88 -22.73
CA ARG A 389 -6.77 7.51 -22.54
C ARG A 389 -8.30 7.43 -22.48
N LEU A 390 -8.93 8.35 -21.75
CA LEU A 390 -10.38 8.42 -21.65
C LEU A 390 -11.01 8.75 -23.01
N ALA A 391 -10.48 9.74 -23.72
CA ALA A 391 -10.97 10.12 -25.04
C ALA A 391 -10.87 8.96 -26.05
N LEU A 392 -9.76 8.24 -26.07
CA LEU A 392 -9.61 7.06 -26.93
C LEU A 392 -10.60 5.95 -26.53
N LEU A 393 -10.74 5.66 -25.23
CA LEU A 393 -11.69 4.69 -24.74
C LEU A 393 -13.12 5.06 -25.12
N GLN A 394 -13.51 6.34 -25.00
CA GLN A 394 -14.82 6.84 -25.41
C GLN A 394 -15.08 6.56 -26.89
N GLY A 395 -14.09 6.76 -27.78
CA GLY A 395 -14.23 6.45 -29.20
C GLY A 395 -14.50 4.97 -29.45
N LEU A 396 -13.76 4.07 -28.80
CA LEU A 396 -13.99 2.62 -28.87
C LEU A 396 -15.37 2.21 -28.32
N LEU A 397 -15.81 2.87 -27.24
CA LEU A 397 -17.11 2.60 -26.62
C LEU A 397 -18.27 3.16 -27.45
N ASP A 398 -18.07 4.24 -28.18
CA ASP A 398 -19.07 4.84 -29.07
C ASP A 398 -19.25 4.08 -30.39
N THR A 399 -18.28 3.29 -30.82
CA THR A 399 -18.43 2.34 -31.94
C THR A 399 -18.94 0.97 -31.47
N ASP A 400 -18.07 0.18 -30.85
CA ASP A 400 -18.26 -1.25 -30.56
C ASP A 400 -18.67 -1.52 -29.10
N GLY A 401 -18.87 -0.45 -28.33
CA GLY A 401 -19.34 -0.51 -26.96
C GLY A 401 -20.79 -0.05 -26.79
N GLY A 402 -21.29 -0.16 -25.58
CA GLY A 402 -22.55 0.47 -25.22
C GLY A 402 -23.06 0.12 -23.82
N PRO A 403 -24.01 0.91 -23.31
CA PRO A 403 -24.69 0.60 -22.05
C PRO A 403 -25.60 -0.63 -22.22
N VAL A 404 -25.45 -1.62 -21.34
CA VAL A 404 -26.38 -2.74 -21.21
C VAL A 404 -27.27 -2.52 -20.00
N THR A 405 -28.52 -2.17 -20.26
CA THR A 405 -29.52 -1.85 -19.25
C THR A 405 -30.33 -3.07 -18.83
N GLN A 406 -30.71 -3.14 -17.56
CA GLN A 406 -31.66 -4.13 -17.05
C GLN A 406 -32.57 -3.46 -16.02
N ALA A 407 -33.86 -3.86 -15.99
CA ALA A 407 -34.81 -3.32 -15.03
C ALA A 407 -34.30 -3.47 -13.58
N ASN A 408 -34.39 -2.39 -12.81
CA ASN A 408 -33.99 -2.31 -11.40
C ASN A 408 -32.51 -2.64 -11.12
N ARG A 409 -31.61 -2.45 -12.10
CA ARG A 409 -30.16 -2.66 -11.93
C ARG A 409 -29.35 -1.54 -12.57
N THR A 410 -28.17 -1.31 -12.01
CA THR A 410 -27.16 -0.44 -12.62
C THR A 410 -26.79 -0.98 -14.00
N CYS A 411 -26.62 -0.07 -14.95
CA CYS A 411 -26.01 -0.36 -16.23
C CYS A 411 -24.58 -0.90 -16.07
N ARG A 412 -24.16 -1.76 -16.99
CA ARG A 412 -22.75 -2.06 -17.25
C ARG A 412 -22.40 -1.61 -18.67
N ILE A 413 -21.15 -1.30 -18.93
CA ILE A 413 -20.68 -1.01 -20.29
C ILE A 413 -20.26 -2.35 -20.89
N GLN A 414 -20.75 -2.70 -22.07
CA GLN A 414 -20.28 -3.88 -22.79
C GLN A 414 -19.53 -3.44 -24.05
N TYR A 415 -18.33 -3.97 -24.25
CA TYR A 415 -17.51 -3.75 -25.44
C TYR A 415 -17.09 -5.08 -26.04
N THR A 416 -17.08 -5.19 -27.37
CA THR A 416 -16.70 -6.43 -28.06
C THR A 416 -15.63 -6.19 -29.09
N THR A 417 -14.64 -7.07 -29.16
CA THR A 417 -13.63 -7.05 -30.22
C THR A 417 -13.22 -8.46 -30.63
N THR A 418 -12.72 -8.61 -31.85
CA THR A 418 -12.08 -9.86 -32.32
C THR A 418 -10.55 -9.81 -32.24
N SER A 419 -9.98 -8.66 -31.89
CA SER A 419 -8.54 -8.52 -31.68
C SER A 419 -8.21 -8.82 -30.23
N GLU A 420 -7.34 -9.81 -30.02
CA GLU A 420 -6.86 -10.16 -28.70
C GLU A 420 -6.02 -9.03 -28.10
N GLN A 421 -5.14 -8.42 -28.89
CA GLN A 421 -4.32 -7.29 -28.44
C GLN A 421 -5.19 -6.08 -28.08
N LEU A 422 -6.20 -5.75 -28.89
CA LEU A 422 -7.12 -4.64 -28.58
C LEU A 422 -7.94 -4.93 -27.31
N LYS A 423 -8.32 -6.20 -27.08
CA LYS A 423 -8.96 -6.62 -25.82
C LYS A 423 -8.06 -6.30 -24.62
N ASP A 424 -6.77 -6.67 -24.67
CA ASP A 424 -5.83 -6.38 -23.59
C ASP A 424 -5.58 -4.87 -23.44
N ASN A 425 -5.50 -4.13 -24.54
CA ASN A 425 -5.36 -2.67 -24.50
C ASN A 425 -6.58 -1.97 -23.89
N VAL A 426 -7.81 -2.44 -24.16
CA VAL A 426 -9.01 -1.90 -23.51
C VAL A 426 -9.04 -2.22 -22.02
N ILE A 427 -8.62 -3.43 -21.62
CA ILE A 427 -8.45 -3.77 -20.20
C ILE A 427 -7.46 -2.81 -19.53
N PHE A 428 -6.31 -2.55 -20.18
CA PHE A 428 -5.33 -1.59 -19.71
C PHE A 428 -5.94 -0.19 -19.55
N LEU A 429 -6.61 0.35 -20.57
CA LEU A 429 -7.24 1.68 -20.51
C LEU A 429 -8.23 1.77 -19.36
N VAL A 430 -9.11 0.78 -19.23
CA VAL A 430 -10.12 0.75 -18.16
C VAL A 430 -9.47 0.71 -16.78
N ARG A 431 -8.51 -0.21 -16.54
CA ARG A 431 -7.87 -0.36 -15.22
C ARG A 431 -7.02 0.85 -14.85
N SER A 432 -6.31 1.40 -15.82
CA SER A 432 -5.46 2.58 -15.64
C SER A 432 -6.26 3.87 -15.39
N LEU A 433 -7.55 3.90 -15.75
CA LEU A 433 -8.51 4.94 -15.40
C LEU A 433 -9.26 4.67 -14.06
N GLY A 434 -8.85 3.64 -13.31
CA GLY A 434 -9.46 3.25 -12.02
C GLY A 434 -10.71 2.37 -12.13
N GLY A 435 -11.01 1.85 -13.33
CA GLY A 435 -12.13 0.95 -13.60
C GLY A 435 -11.81 -0.53 -13.41
N VAL A 436 -12.81 -1.37 -13.69
CA VAL A 436 -12.66 -2.83 -13.80
C VAL A 436 -13.24 -3.33 -15.12
N ALA A 437 -12.61 -4.34 -15.70
CA ALA A 437 -13.05 -4.99 -16.93
C ALA A 437 -13.07 -6.51 -16.75
N TYR A 438 -14.22 -7.13 -17.01
CA TYR A 438 -14.41 -8.58 -16.97
C TYR A 438 -14.45 -9.10 -18.40
N CYS A 439 -13.52 -9.97 -18.77
CA CYS A 439 -13.45 -10.52 -20.12
C CYS A 439 -14.06 -11.93 -20.18
N ARG A 440 -14.85 -12.19 -21.23
CA ARG A 440 -15.22 -13.55 -21.67
C ARG A 440 -14.85 -13.77 -23.13
N GLY A 441 -14.22 -14.91 -23.41
CA GLY A 441 -14.06 -15.40 -24.77
C GLY A 441 -15.34 -16.03 -25.29
N ARG A 442 -15.60 -15.88 -26.58
CA ARG A 442 -16.52 -16.70 -27.36
C ARG A 442 -15.69 -17.34 -28.46
N LYS A 443 -15.78 -18.66 -28.66
CA LYS A 443 -15.10 -19.33 -29.78
C LYS A 443 -15.87 -19.11 -31.08
N SER A 444 -15.18 -18.90 -32.20
CA SER A 444 -15.79 -18.72 -33.52
C SER A 444 -16.41 -20.02 -34.06
N GLU A 445 -15.75 -21.13 -33.79
CA GLU A 445 -16.19 -22.49 -34.11
C GLU A 445 -17.59 -22.77 -33.55
N GLY A 446 -18.46 -23.34 -34.39
CA GLY A 446 -19.83 -23.70 -34.02
C GLY A 446 -20.80 -22.52 -33.83
N ARG A 447 -20.37 -21.26 -34.03
CA ARG A 447 -21.30 -20.13 -33.98
C ARG A 447 -22.18 -20.10 -35.22
N LYS A 448 -23.47 -19.85 -35.01
CA LYS A 448 -24.41 -19.55 -36.10
C LYS A 448 -23.86 -18.38 -36.94
N PRO A 449 -23.62 -18.55 -38.24
CA PRO A 449 -23.11 -17.48 -39.10
C PRO A 449 -23.92 -16.19 -38.98
N GLY A 450 -23.23 -15.05 -39.12
CA GLY A 450 -23.91 -13.78 -39.32
C GLY A 450 -24.52 -13.71 -40.71
N SER A 451 -25.22 -12.64 -41.03
CA SER A 451 -25.72 -12.37 -42.38
C SER A 451 -25.25 -11.01 -42.86
N ALA A 452 -24.70 -10.91 -44.07
CA ALA A 452 -24.52 -9.62 -44.74
C ALA A 452 -24.95 -9.70 -46.21
N ALA A 453 -25.69 -8.69 -46.68
CA ALA A 453 -26.27 -8.65 -48.02
C ALA A 453 -27.02 -9.95 -48.42
N GLY A 454 -27.74 -10.55 -47.47
CA GLY A 454 -28.50 -11.79 -47.68
C GLY A 454 -27.66 -13.08 -47.72
N LYS A 455 -26.35 -13.01 -47.48
CA LYS A 455 -25.46 -14.18 -47.44
C LYS A 455 -25.06 -14.51 -46.01
N GLU A 456 -25.00 -15.80 -45.69
CA GLU A 456 -24.41 -16.27 -44.43
C GLU A 456 -22.89 -16.04 -44.44
N ILE A 457 -22.39 -15.40 -43.39
CA ILE A 457 -20.97 -15.12 -43.20
C ILE A 457 -20.52 -15.82 -41.92
N PRO A 458 -19.66 -16.86 -42.03
CA PRO A 458 -19.14 -17.53 -40.86
C PRO A 458 -18.22 -16.58 -40.07
N TYR A 459 -18.27 -16.69 -38.75
CA TYR A 459 -17.31 -16.00 -37.89
C TYR A 459 -15.93 -16.63 -38.08
N ARG A 460 -14.95 -15.82 -38.47
CA ARG A 460 -13.58 -16.27 -38.77
C ARG A 460 -12.64 -16.21 -37.57
N ASN A 461 -12.99 -15.41 -36.57
CA ASN A 461 -12.16 -15.13 -35.41
C ASN A 461 -12.99 -15.23 -34.13
N ASP A 462 -12.32 -15.62 -33.05
CA ASP A 462 -12.88 -15.56 -31.71
C ASP A 462 -13.26 -14.11 -31.36
N ALA A 463 -14.20 -13.97 -30.43
CA ALA A 463 -14.66 -12.65 -29.99
C ALA A 463 -14.53 -12.55 -28.48
N PHE A 464 -14.01 -11.43 -28.03
CA PHE A 464 -13.82 -11.09 -26.64
C PHE A 464 -14.86 -10.06 -26.26
N VAL A 465 -15.68 -10.40 -25.26
CA VAL A 465 -16.71 -9.50 -24.73
C VAL A 465 -16.25 -9.04 -23.36
N LEU A 466 -16.13 -7.73 -23.20
CA LEU A 466 -15.72 -7.06 -21.99
C LEU A 466 -16.93 -6.41 -21.34
N ASP A 467 -17.21 -6.76 -20.08
CA ASP A 467 -18.13 -6.01 -19.23
C ASP A 467 -17.30 -5.05 -18.35
N ILE A 468 -17.54 -3.75 -18.46
CA ILE A 468 -16.73 -2.67 -17.91
C ILE A 468 -17.54 -1.87 -16.88
N ARG A 469 -16.87 -1.43 -15.81
CA ARG A 469 -17.33 -0.39 -14.89
C ARG A 469 -16.23 0.63 -14.67
N LEU A 470 -16.56 1.91 -14.84
CA LEU A 470 -15.66 3.04 -14.60
C LEU A 470 -16.03 3.78 -13.31
N PRO A 471 -15.10 4.53 -12.70
CA PRO A 471 -15.42 5.46 -11.62
C PRO A 471 -16.52 6.44 -12.04
N LYS A 472 -17.37 6.84 -11.10
CA LYS A 472 -18.48 7.79 -11.32
C LYS A 472 -18.05 9.17 -11.81
N THR A 473 -16.77 9.50 -11.65
CA THR A 473 -16.16 10.77 -12.07
C THR A 473 -15.81 10.80 -13.54
N LEU A 474 -15.86 9.66 -14.24
CA LEU A 474 -15.51 9.55 -15.66
C LEU A 474 -16.76 9.26 -16.49
N GLU A 475 -16.96 10.04 -17.54
CA GLU A 475 -18.06 9.85 -18.49
C GLU A 475 -17.64 8.86 -19.59
N PRO A 476 -18.28 7.69 -19.72
CA PRO A 476 -17.84 6.64 -20.66
C PRO A 476 -18.14 6.90 -22.14
N PHE A 477 -19.10 7.77 -22.47
CA PHE A 477 -19.56 7.96 -23.84
C PHE A 477 -19.54 9.44 -24.21
N ARG A 478 -19.15 9.77 -25.46
CA ARG A 478 -19.41 11.10 -26.03
C ARG A 478 -20.69 11.12 -26.85
N SER A 479 -21.10 9.97 -27.40
CA SER A 479 -22.40 9.84 -28.07
C SER A 479 -23.52 10.17 -27.09
N LYS A 480 -24.30 11.21 -27.41
CA LYS A 480 -25.38 11.68 -26.54
C LYS A 480 -26.39 10.58 -26.23
N ARG A 481 -26.77 9.80 -27.25
CA ARG A 481 -27.71 8.67 -27.09
C ARG A 481 -27.22 7.63 -26.08
N LYS A 482 -25.92 7.31 -26.07
CA LYS A 482 -25.34 6.33 -25.14
C LYS A 482 -25.14 6.93 -23.75
N ALA A 483 -24.69 8.18 -23.66
CA ALA A 483 -24.52 8.93 -22.42
C ALA A 483 -25.87 9.07 -21.68
N ASP A 484 -26.92 9.57 -22.34
CA ASP A 484 -28.26 9.74 -21.77
C ASP A 484 -28.81 8.39 -21.22
N LEU A 485 -28.57 7.30 -21.96
CA LEU A 485 -29.00 5.97 -21.54
C LEU A 485 -28.19 5.44 -20.35
N TYR A 486 -26.89 5.74 -20.29
CA TYR A 486 -26.04 5.36 -19.17
C TYR A 486 -26.38 6.15 -17.90
N GLU A 487 -26.55 7.46 -18.01
CA GLU A 487 -26.92 8.36 -16.91
C GLU A 487 -28.26 7.94 -16.28
N LYS A 488 -29.26 7.64 -17.12
CA LYS A 488 -30.60 7.21 -16.66
C LYS A 488 -30.58 5.98 -15.77
N PHE A 489 -29.68 5.01 -16.02
CA PHE A 489 -29.63 3.75 -15.29
C PHE A 489 -28.48 3.68 -14.26
N GLY A 490 -27.47 4.54 -14.40
CA GLY A 490 -26.25 4.60 -13.59
C GLY A 490 -25.31 3.39 -13.79
N GLY A 491 -23.99 3.62 -13.82
CA GLY A 491 -22.98 2.58 -14.07
C GLY A 491 -22.62 1.66 -12.91
N GLY A 492 -23.08 1.99 -11.71
CA GLY A 492 -22.55 1.44 -10.45
C GLY A 492 -21.06 1.72 -10.26
N ARG A 493 -20.49 1.22 -9.17
CA ARG A 493 -19.07 1.45 -8.84
C ARG A 493 -18.18 0.28 -9.29
N PRO A 494 -16.93 0.53 -9.70
CA PRO A 494 -15.96 -0.55 -9.89
C PRO A 494 -15.71 -1.26 -8.55
N VAL A 495 -15.63 -2.58 -8.59
CA VAL A 495 -15.36 -3.42 -7.41
C VAL A 495 -14.47 -4.58 -7.81
N ARG A 496 -13.49 -4.87 -6.97
CA ARG A 496 -12.58 -5.99 -7.14
C ARG A 496 -12.55 -6.81 -5.86
N PHE A 497 -12.81 -8.10 -5.98
CA PHE A 497 -12.71 -9.04 -4.87
C PHE A 497 -11.65 -10.10 -5.15
N ILE A 498 -11.04 -10.63 -4.09
CA ILE A 498 -10.20 -11.83 -4.17
C ILE A 498 -11.10 -13.03 -4.51
N LYS A 499 -10.78 -13.70 -5.61
CA LYS A 499 -11.49 -14.89 -6.11
C LYS A 499 -10.86 -16.17 -5.57
N ASN A 500 -9.53 -16.29 -5.61
CA ASN A 500 -8.76 -17.40 -5.07
C ASN A 500 -7.33 -16.93 -4.70
N ILE A 501 -6.63 -17.75 -3.92
CA ILE A 501 -5.21 -17.63 -3.60
C ILE A 501 -4.63 -19.04 -3.70
N GLU A 502 -3.61 -19.22 -4.52
CA GLU A 502 -3.00 -20.53 -4.83
C GLU A 502 -1.48 -20.46 -4.70
N LEU A 503 -0.86 -21.50 -4.14
CA LEU A 503 0.60 -21.59 -4.05
C LEU A 503 1.20 -21.71 -5.45
N VAL A 504 2.18 -20.87 -5.77
CA VAL A 504 2.89 -20.89 -7.07
C VAL A 504 4.19 -21.68 -6.95
N GLY A 505 4.96 -21.42 -5.88
CA GLY A 505 6.27 -22.02 -5.69
C GLY A 505 7.12 -21.19 -4.75
N GLU A 506 8.44 -21.32 -4.89
CA GLU A 506 9.44 -20.53 -4.18
C GLU A 506 10.19 -19.64 -5.18
N GLU A 507 10.25 -18.34 -4.90
CA GLU A 507 10.86 -17.35 -5.78
C GLU A 507 11.71 -16.36 -4.98
N GLU A 508 12.71 -15.76 -5.61
CA GLU A 508 13.45 -14.66 -5.01
C GLU A 508 12.57 -13.42 -4.90
N THR A 509 12.54 -12.81 -3.72
CA THR A 509 11.60 -11.73 -3.41
C THR A 509 12.27 -10.49 -2.86
N GLN A 510 11.62 -9.35 -3.08
CA GLN A 510 12.02 -8.03 -2.61
C GLN A 510 10.82 -7.25 -2.10
N CYS A 511 11.04 -6.36 -1.15
CA CYS A 511 10.05 -5.37 -0.77
C CYS A 511 10.61 -3.96 -0.93
N ILE A 512 9.72 -3.02 -1.22
CA ILE A 512 10.02 -1.58 -1.23
C ILE A 512 9.30 -0.88 -0.08
N SER A 513 9.62 0.38 0.18
CA SER A 513 8.78 1.33 0.95
C SER A 513 8.52 2.57 0.09
N VAL A 514 7.35 3.20 0.25
CA VAL A 514 6.93 4.35 -0.56
C VAL A 514 6.51 5.53 0.33
N ALA A 515 6.65 6.75 -0.19
CA ALA A 515 6.31 7.98 0.53
C ALA A 515 4.80 8.25 0.64
N ALA A 516 3.96 7.52 -0.11
CA ALA A 516 2.51 7.68 -0.08
C ALA A 516 1.95 7.59 1.34
N PHE A 517 1.06 8.53 1.69
CA PHE A 517 0.49 8.66 3.05
C PHE A 517 -0.20 7.37 3.54
N ASP A 518 -0.89 6.67 2.65
CA ASP A 518 -1.57 5.40 2.97
C ASP A 518 -0.69 4.17 2.73
N SER A 519 0.58 4.37 2.36
CA SER A 519 1.56 3.33 2.04
C SER A 519 1.12 2.35 0.95
N LEU A 520 0.13 2.74 0.12
CA LEU A 520 -0.33 1.93 -1.00
C LEU A 520 0.37 2.36 -2.29
N TYR A 521 0.71 1.36 -3.11
CA TYR A 521 1.24 1.56 -4.45
C TYR A 521 0.66 0.52 -5.41
N LEU A 522 0.69 0.83 -6.71
CA LEU A 522 0.23 -0.05 -7.77
C LEU A 522 1.28 -1.10 -8.14
N THR A 523 0.83 -2.34 -8.16
CA THR A 523 1.54 -3.48 -8.74
C THR A 523 0.68 -4.13 -9.82
N ASP A 524 1.07 -5.32 -10.27
CA ASP A 524 0.50 -6.11 -11.36
C ASP A 524 -0.99 -5.87 -11.58
N ASP A 525 -1.39 -5.67 -12.85
CA ASP A 525 -2.79 -5.47 -13.23
C ASP A 525 -3.53 -4.32 -12.51
N PHE A 526 -2.78 -3.29 -12.11
CA PHE A 526 -3.27 -2.14 -11.36
C PHE A 526 -3.90 -2.55 -10.02
N ILE A 527 -3.27 -3.50 -9.32
CA ILE A 527 -3.68 -3.91 -7.99
C ILE A 527 -2.96 -3.03 -6.97
N LEU A 528 -3.71 -2.43 -6.04
CA LEU A 528 -3.14 -1.70 -4.91
C LEU A 528 -2.68 -2.68 -3.83
N THR A 529 -1.47 -2.48 -3.35
CA THR A 529 -0.86 -3.35 -2.35
C THR A 529 -0.15 -2.56 -1.26
N HIS A 530 0.13 -3.21 -0.12
CA HIS A 530 0.69 -2.57 1.07
C HIS A 530 1.97 -3.30 1.51
N ASN A 531 2.97 -2.53 1.92
CA ASN A 531 4.31 -3.02 2.29
C ASN A 531 4.73 -2.60 3.70
N THR A 532 4.26 -1.45 4.18
CA THR A 532 4.78 -0.80 5.41
C THR A 532 3.90 -1.08 6.64
N LEU A 533 4.26 -0.62 7.82
CA LEU A 533 3.39 -0.56 9.00
C LEU A 533 2.89 0.87 9.21
N ALA A 534 1.82 1.24 8.51
CA ALA A 534 1.12 2.51 8.71
C ALA A 534 0.06 2.40 9.81
N ASP A 535 -0.28 3.54 10.43
CA ASP A 535 -1.34 3.68 11.44
C ASP A 535 -1.20 2.69 12.63
N ALA A 536 0.04 2.44 13.06
CA ALA A 536 0.36 1.48 14.13
C ALA A 536 1.27 2.08 15.21
N PHE A 537 1.14 1.58 16.44
CA PHE A 537 2.12 1.80 17.49
C PHE A 537 3.06 0.59 17.57
N ILE A 538 4.33 0.79 17.23
CA ILE A 538 5.31 -0.28 17.04
C ILE A 538 6.34 -0.20 18.17
N ILE A 539 6.60 -1.32 18.84
CA ILE A 539 7.63 -1.41 19.88
C ILE A 539 8.64 -2.48 19.47
N LEU A 540 9.92 -2.13 19.48
CA LEU A 540 11.03 -3.07 19.42
C LEU A 540 11.71 -3.11 20.78
N ASP A 541 11.46 -4.18 21.53
CA ASP A 541 12.06 -4.44 22.84
C ASP A 541 13.35 -5.25 22.72
N GLU A 542 14.25 -5.11 23.68
CA GLU A 542 15.62 -5.67 23.67
C GLU A 542 16.40 -5.40 22.38
N ALA A 543 16.30 -4.18 21.85
CA ALA A 543 16.89 -3.79 20.58
C ALA A 543 18.43 -3.92 20.53
N GLN A 544 19.11 -3.98 21.68
CA GLN A 544 20.56 -4.20 21.74
C GLN A 544 20.97 -5.53 21.11
N ASN A 545 20.05 -6.49 21.06
CA ASN A 545 20.26 -7.81 20.49
C ASN A 545 19.84 -7.90 19.01
N THR A 546 19.76 -6.77 18.32
CA THR A 546 19.58 -6.73 16.87
C THR A 546 20.92 -6.56 16.17
N THR A 547 21.08 -7.15 14.99
CA THR A 547 22.18 -6.80 14.08
C THR A 547 21.91 -5.45 13.39
N SER A 548 22.95 -4.83 12.84
CA SER A 548 22.82 -3.65 11.96
C SER A 548 21.76 -3.80 10.88
N GLU A 549 21.73 -4.95 10.21
CA GLU A 549 20.77 -5.25 9.15
C GLU A 549 19.34 -5.39 9.70
N GLN A 550 19.17 -6.03 10.85
CA GLN A 550 17.86 -6.18 11.49
C GLN A 550 17.31 -4.82 11.97
N MET A 551 18.17 -3.97 12.54
CA MET A 551 17.79 -2.61 12.93
C MET A 551 17.40 -1.78 11.71
N LYS A 552 18.22 -1.80 10.65
CA LYS A 552 17.89 -1.10 9.38
C LYS A 552 16.57 -1.61 8.78
N MET A 553 16.36 -2.92 8.77
CA MET A 553 15.12 -3.55 8.32
C MET A 553 13.90 -3.12 9.14
N PHE A 554 14.04 -2.99 10.46
CA PHE A 554 12.96 -2.55 11.34
C PHE A 554 12.61 -1.08 11.10
N LEU A 555 13.60 -0.20 11.15
CA LEU A 555 13.40 1.26 11.07
C LEU A 555 12.79 1.69 9.73
N THR A 556 13.13 1.00 8.65
CA THR A 556 12.64 1.31 7.31
C THR A 556 11.23 0.79 7.02
N ARG A 557 10.62 0.05 7.96
CA ARG A 557 9.23 -0.44 7.88
C ARG A 557 8.24 0.43 8.64
N ILE A 558 8.70 1.51 9.26
CA ILE A 558 7.86 2.50 9.93
C ILE A 558 7.09 3.27 8.84
N GLY A 559 5.76 3.18 8.87
CA GLY A 559 4.89 3.85 7.91
C GLY A 559 4.37 5.18 8.45
N PHE A 560 3.76 5.97 7.58
CA PHE A 560 3.18 7.25 7.96
C PHE A 560 2.08 7.07 9.05
N GLY A 561 1.99 8.03 9.96
CA GLY A 561 1.00 8.03 11.05
C GLY A 561 1.27 6.98 12.14
N SER A 562 2.41 6.30 12.09
CA SER A 562 2.83 5.34 13.11
C SER A 562 3.72 5.99 14.17
N LYS A 563 3.63 5.50 15.40
CA LYS A 563 4.57 5.83 16.48
C LYS A 563 5.43 4.63 16.79
N THR A 564 6.73 4.83 16.90
CA THR A 564 7.68 3.75 17.09
C THR A 564 8.56 3.99 18.30
N VAL A 565 8.73 2.96 19.12
CA VAL A 565 9.55 3.00 20.31
C VAL A 565 10.53 1.85 20.30
N VAL A 566 11.81 2.15 20.47
CA VAL A 566 12.89 1.17 20.51
C VAL A 566 13.48 1.16 21.91
N THR A 567 13.38 0.04 22.62
CA THR A 567 13.91 -0.11 23.98
C THR A 567 15.09 -1.06 24.00
N GLY A 568 16.12 -0.74 24.78
CA GLY A 568 17.27 -1.63 24.92
C GLY A 568 18.25 -1.22 26.02
N ASP A 569 19.26 -2.06 26.21
CA ASP A 569 20.36 -1.83 27.15
C ASP A 569 21.69 -2.14 26.48
N ILE A 570 22.45 -1.11 26.11
CA ILE A 570 23.73 -1.26 25.40
C ILE A 570 24.84 -1.93 26.22
N THR A 571 24.61 -2.14 27.53
CA THR A 571 25.53 -2.87 28.42
C THR A 571 25.29 -4.39 28.39
N GLN A 572 24.13 -4.85 27.90
CA GLN A 572 23.70 -6.26 27.90
C GLN A 572 23.51 -6.79 26.47
N ILE A 573 24.59 -6.86 25.71
CA ILE A 573 24.56 -7.35 24.32
C ILE A 573 24.86 -8.85 24.30
N ASP A 574 23.87 -9.63 23.89
CA ASP A 574 23.92 -11.11 23.82
C ASP A 574 24.23 -11.63 22.40
N LEU A 575 24.73 -10.76 21.51
CA LEU A 575 25.07 -11.13 20.13
C LEU A 575 26.35 -11.99 20.06
N PRO A 576 26.48 -12.89 19.05
CA PRO A 576 27.70 -13.65 18.82
C PRO A 576 28.94 -12.76 18.69
N ARG A 577 30.10 -13.26 19.17
CA ARG A 577 31.38 -12.54 19.12
C ARG A 577 31.69 -12.05 17.70
N GLY A 578 31.97 -10.75 17.57
CA GLY A 578 32.32 -10.09 16.30
C GLY A 578 31.16 -9.38 15.60
N GLN A 579 29.90 -9.61 15.99
CA GLN A 579 28.77 -8.85 15.45
C GLN A 579 28.59 -7.52 16.18
N LYS A 580 28.38 -6.43 15.41
CA LYS A 580 28.02 -5.12 15.95
C LYS A 580 26.52 -5.06 16.25
N SER A 581 26.18 -4.52 17.41
CA SER A 581 24.79 -4.24 17.78
C SER A 581 24.22 -3.13 16.90
N GLY A 582 23.05 -3.40 16.30
CA GLY A 582 22.30 -2.44 15.50
C GLY A 582 21.83 -1.25 16.33
N LEU A 583 21.55 -1.41 17.63
CA LEU A 583 21.19 -0.29 18.52
C LEU A 583 22.34 0.69 18.69
N ARG A 584 23.57 0.19 18.91
CA ARG A 584 24.76 1.06 19.02
C ARG A 584 25.00 1.83 17.72
N GLN A 585 24.91 1.15 16.57
CA GLN A 585 25.06 1.82 15.28
C GLN A 585 23.96 2.85 15.03
N ALA A 586 22.71 2.55 15.38
CA ALA A 586 21.59 3.48 15.22
C ALA A 586 21.80 4.77 16.02
N GLN A 587 22.39 4.71 17.22
CA GLN A 587 22.76 5.91 17.98
C GLN A 587 23.76 6.79 17.22
N GLU A 588 24.76 6.20 16.58
CA GLU A 588 25.77 6.93 15.81
C GLU A 588 25.17 7.55 14.55
N VAL A 589 24.27 6.85 13.86
CA VAL A 589 23.75 7.25 12.55
C VAL A 589 22.55 8.20 12.63
N LEU A 590 21.72 8.07 13.66
CA LEU A 590 20.40 8.73 13.71
C LEU A 590 20.32 9.91 14.68
N GLN A 591 21.37 10.21 15.44
CA GLN A 591 21.35 11.24 16.50
C GLN A 591 20.95 12.64 16.01
N ASP A 592 21.24 12.97 14.75
CA ASP A 592 21.05 14.33 14.19
C ASP A 592 19.80 14.43 13.29
N LEU A 593 18.99 13.37 13.19
CA LEU A 593 17.78 13.37 12.37
C LEU A 593 16.59 13.96 13.14
N ASP A 594 15.88 14.90 12.51
CA ASP A 594 14.67 15.46 13.09
C ASP A 594 13.56 14.40 13.18
N GLY A 595 12.72 14.51 14.21
CA GLY A 595 11.66 13.53 14.51
C GLY A 595 12.13 12.30 15.32
N ILE A 596 13.43 12.16 15.61
CA ILE A 596 14.00 11.08 16.44
C ILE A 596 14.46 11.66 17.79
N GLU A 597 14.16 10.97 18.90
CA GLU A 597 14.71 11.33 20.21
C GLU A 597 15.30 10.13 20.95
N PHE A 598 16.49 10.32 21.53
CA PHE A 598 17.17 9.35 22.39
C PHE A 598 17.05 9.75 23.85
N VAL A 599 16.50 8.86 24.67
CA VAL A 599 16.31 9.05 26.12
C VAL A 599 17.13 8.01 26.87
N TYR A 600 18.08 8.50 27.68
CA TYR A 600 19.05 7.69 28.40
C TYR A 600 18.69 7.54 29.88
N PHE A 601 18.45 6.31 30.32
CA PHE A 601 18.25 5.96 31.72
C PHE A 601 19.56 5.53 32.38
N ASN A 602 19.68 5.76 33.68
CA ASN A 602 20.81 5.30 34.50
C ASN A 602 20.33 4.53 35.75
N ASP A 603 21.26 4.12 36.61
CA ASP A 603 20.94 3.30 37.80
C ASP A 603 20.05 4.01 38.82
N LYS A 604 20.03 5.35 38.84
CA LYS A 604 19.11 6.12 39.70
C LYS A 604 17.66 5.98 39.25
N ASP A 605 17.44 5.62 37.99
CA ASP A 605 16.10 5.41 37.43
C ASP A 605 15.54 4.01 37.69
N VAL A 606 16.32 3.11 38.30
CA VAL A 606 15.92 1.72 38.56
C VAL A 606 14.91 1.66 39.72
N VAL A 607 13.65 1.39 39.38
CA VAL A 607 12.57 1.25 40.35
C VAL A 607 12.40 -0.22 40.72
N ARG A 608 13.19 -0.69 41.68
CA ARG A 608 13.09 -2.05 42.25
C ARG A 608 12.89 -2.00 43.76
N HIS A 609 12.45 -3.12 44.32
CA HIS A 609 12.39 -3.28 45.77
C HIS A 609 13.78 -3.03 46.39
N LYS A 610 13.84 -2.40 47.57
CA LYS A 610 15.09 -1.98 48.22
C LYS A 610 16.10 -3.13 48.39
N LEU A 611 15.60 -4.33 48.73
CA LEU A 611 16.43 -5.54 48.83
C LEU A 611 17.09 -5.91 47.48
N VAL A 612 16.36 -5.82 46.38
CA VAL A 612 16.88 -6.15 45.05
C VAL A 612 17.95 -5.14 44.62
N GLN A 613 17.75 -3.85 44.92
CA GLN A 613 18.78 -2.83 44.71
C GLN A 613 20.06 -3.13 45.51
N MET A 614 19.93 -3.60 46.76
CA MET A 614 21.07 -4.01 47.57
C MET A 614 21.79 -5.24 47.01
N ILE A 615 21.03 -6.23 46.51
CA ILE A 615 21.60 -7.43 45.87
C ILE A 615 22.39 -7.05 44.61
N VAL A 616 21.81 -6.24 43.70
CA VAL A 616 22.50 -5.82 42.47
C VAL A 616 23.80 -5.08 42.79
N LYS A 617 23.78 -4.12 43.72
CA LYS A 617 24.99 -3.41 44.15
C LYS A 617 26.05 -4.33 44.75
N ALA A 618 25.64 -5.37 45.47
CA ALA A 618 26.57 -6.35 46.04
C ALA A 618 27.30 -7.15 44.94
N TYR A 619 26.58 -7.57 43.89
CA TYR A 619 27.16 -8.26 42.75
C TYR A 619 28.05 -7.33 41.91
N GLU A 620 27.62 -6.10 41.60
CA GLU A 620 28.44 -5.11 40.89
C GLU A 620 29.74 -4.79 41.64
N SER A 621 29.67 -4.63 42.97
CA SER A 621 30.86 -4.40 43.79
C SER A 621 31.82 -5.58 43.76
N TYR A 622 31.29 -6.81 43.73
CA TYR A 622 32.09 -8.03 43.61
C TYR A 622 32.77 -8.13 42.23
N THR A 623 32.05 -7.89 41.14
CA THR A 623 32.60 -7.91 39.77
C THR A 623 33.67 -6.84 39.57
N ASN A 624 33.41 -5.60 40.01
CA ASN A 624 34.40 -4.51 39.94
C ASN A 624 35.65 -4.81 40.78
N GLN A 625 35.51 -5.46 41.93
CA GLN A 625 36.66 -5.93 42.72
C GLN A 625 37.43 -7.02 42.00
N GLN A 626 36.75 -7.96 41.32
CA GLN A 626 37.39 -9.01 40.52
C GLN A 626 38.14 -8.43 39.31
N ASP A 627 37.55 -7.51 38.56
CA ASP A 627 38.18 -6.87 37.41
C ASP A 627 39.40 -6.04 37.84
N SER A 628 39.32 -5.35 39.00
CA SER A 628 40.47 -4.64 39.58
C SER A 628 41.60 -5.57 40.06
N LEU A 629 41.27 -6.79 40.50
CA LEU A 629 42.24 -7.80 40.92
C LEU A 629 42.91 -8.49 39.72
N ASP A 630 42.19 -8.69 38.62
CA ASP A 630 42.73 -9.25 37.37
C ASP A 630 43.61 -8.24 36.61
N ASP A 631 43.33 -6.93 36.70
CA ASP A 631 44.24 -5.90 36.16
C ASP A 631 45.54 -5.76 36.97
N THR A 632 45.53 -6.03 38.28
CA THR A 632 46.77 -6.10 39.09
C THR A 632 47.61 -7.36 38.86
N LYS A 633 47.07 -8.41 38.22
CA LYS A 633 47.83 -9.62 37.85
C LYS A 633 48.47 -9.55 36.46
N LYS A 634 48.26 -8.46 35.71
CA LYS A 634 48.83 -8.22 34.37
C LYS A 634 50.11 -7.36 34.37
N TYR A 635 50.67 -7.04 35.54
CA TYR A 635 51.95 -6.36 35.68
C TYR A 635 53.01 -7.25 36.31
#